data_AF-A8XD23-F1
#
_entry.id   AF-A8XD23-F1
#
_cell.length_a   1.000
_cell.length_b   1.000
_cell.length_c   1.000
_cell.angle_alpha   90.00
_cell.angle_beta   90.00
_cell.angle_gamma   90.00
#
_symmetry.space_group_name_H-M   'P 1'
#
loop_
_entity.id
_entity.type
_entity.pdbx_description
1 polymer ?
#
loop_
_entity_poly.entity_id
_entity_poly.type
_entity_poly.pdbx_seq_one_letter_code
_entity_poly.pdbx_strand_id
1 'polypeptide(L)'
;MFLQLFKVWIGVFSVSFLFLPILLVLDWRKRGTAEGFSSVVLIIPMIIQAFWLRHGWMTNDTTQILINSMNISVLSCYIAAYAYYQPKRKFLIGQLISALLIIKCAFLYVDSHDSEHMESAMGTIAAGAQILGLGGRIYEIRRAIKMGTTEYIPAVMQFAVAALMAQWFIFGIVTGNKFIVFRSPTLPD
;
A
#
# COMPACT_ATOMS: atom_id res chain seq x y z
N MET A 1 24.54 -19.90 2.72
CA MET A 1 23.38 -20.69 3.16
C MET A 1 22.40 -19.89 4.03
N PHE A 2 22.81 -19.39 5.20
CA PHE A 2 21.92 -18.63 6.11
C PHE A 2 21.23 -17.41 5.46
N LEU A 3 21.97 -16.58 4.73
CA LEU A 3 21.39 -15.41 4.04
C LEU A 3 20.35 -15.76 2.98
N GLN A 4 20.53 -16.89 2.29
CA GLN A 4 19.56 -17.36 1.30
C GLN A 4 18.28 -17.85 1.98
N LEU A 5 18.41 -18.61 3.08
CA LEU A 5 17.27 -19.04 3.89
C LEU A 5 16.51 -17.84 4.47
N PHE A 6 17.22 -16.84 4.98
CA PHE A 6 16.63 -15.62 5.52
C PHE A 6 15.94 -14.77 4.44
N LYS A 7 16.51 -14.69 3.23
CA LYS A 7 15.87 -14.03 2.08
C LYS A 7 14.56 -14.72 1.67
N VAL A 8 14.56 -16.06 1.59
CA VAL A 8 13.34 -16.84 1.29
C VAL A 8 12.31 -16.65 2.40
N TRP A 9 12.73 -16.69 3.68
CA TRP A 9 11.87 -16.43 4.82
C TRP A 9 11.20 -15.06 4.76
N ILE A 10 11.97 -13.97 4.59
CA ILE A 10 11.41 -12.61 4.50
C ILE A 10 10.43 -12.51 3.33
N GLY A 11 10.72 -13.17 2.20
CA GLY A 11 9.81 -13.25 1.06
C GLY A 11 8.46 -13.88 1.42
N VAL A 12 8.49 -15.09 1.99
CA VAL A 12 7.27 -15.80 2.44
C VAL A 12 6.53 -15.01 3.52
N PHE A 13 7.26 -14.47 4.48
CA PHE A 13 6.69 -13.65 5.55
C PHE A 13 6.01 -12.40 4.96
N SER A 14 6.61 -11.72 3.98
CA SER A 14 6.02 -10.56 3.29
C SER A 14 4.73 -10.92 2.55
N VAL A 15 4.66 -12.09 1.90
CA VAL A 15 3.44 -12.55 1.22
C VAL A 15 2.29 -12.77 2.21
N SER A 16 2.59 -13.21 3.44
CA SER A 16 1.55 -13.39 4.46
C SER A 16 0.82 -12.08 4.83
N PHE A 17 1.46 -10.92 4.61
CA PHE A 17 0.88 -9.62 4.89
C PHE A 17 -0.23 -9.22 3.91
N LEU A 18 -0.32 -9.89 2.75
CA LEU A 18 -1.47 -9.77 1.85
C LEU A 18 -2.78 -10.14 2.56
N PHE A 19 -2.70 -11.10 3.48
CA PHE A 19 -3.84 -11.60 4.24
C PHE A 19 -4.03 -10.90 5.58
N LEU A 20 -3.09 -10.05 6.01
CA LEU A 20 -3.16 -9.34 7.29
C LEU A 20 -4.50 -8.56 7.47
N PRO A 21 -5.07 -7.90 6.44
CA PRO A 21 -6.36 -7.23 6.58
C PRO A 21 -7.55 -8.16 6.91
N ILE A 22 -7.39 -9.50 6.85
CA ILE A 22 -8.41 -10.43 7.31
C ILE A 22 -8.76 -10.22 8.78
N LEU A 23 -7.80 -9.80 9.62
CA LEU A 23 -8.09 -9.53 11.03
C LEU A 23 -9.04 -8.33 11.20
N LEU A 24 -9.04 -7.38 10.27
CA LEU A 24 -10.05 -6.30 10.26
C LEU A 24 -11.45 -6.86 9.98
N VAL A 25 -11.56 -7.75 9.00
CA VAL A 25 -12.84 -8.37 8.64
C VAL A 25 -13.38 -9.21 9.79
N LEU A 26 -12.51 -9.95 10.48
CA LEU A 26 -12.88 -10.72 11.67
C LEU A 26 -13.33 -9.82 12.83
N ASP A 27 -12.67 -8.68 13.03
CA ASP A 27 -13.10 -7.68 14.01
C ASP A 27 -14.47 -7.09 13.66
N TRP A 28 -14.67 -6.66 12.43
CA TRP A 28 -15.98 -6.14 11.97
C TRP A 28 -17.07 -7.18 12.09
N ARG A 29 -16.78 -8.45 11.78
CA ARG A 29 -17.71 -9.56 11.98
C ARG A 29 -18.08 -9.71 13.46
N LYS A 30 -17.10 -9.66 14.37
CA LYS A 30 -17.31 -9.79 15.81
C LYS A 30 -18.14 -8.62 16.36
N ARG A 31 -17.87 -7.40 15.90
CA ARG A 31 -18.57 -6.18 16.32
C ARG A 31 -19.92 -5.99 15.63
N GLY A 32 -20.15 -6.68 14.50
CA GLY A 32 -21.32 -6.50 13.64
C GLY A 32 -21.29 -5.21 12.81
N THR A 33 -20.20 -4.43 12.88
CA THR A 33 -20.07 -3.12 12.22
C THR A 33 -18.61 -2.77 11.96
N ALA A 34 -18.36 -2.04 10.88
CA ALA A 34 -17.08 -1.39 10.58
C ALA A 34 -17.04 0.08 11.04
N GLU A 35 -18.00 0.52 11.87
CA GLU A 35 -18.04 1.88 12.39
C GLU A 35 -16.77 2.22 13.18
N GLY A 36 -16.26 3.43 12.95
CA GLY A 36 -15.01 3.93 13.50
C GLY A 36 -13.75 3.45 12.75
N PHE A 37 -13.84 2.48 11.83
CA PHE A 37 -12.75 2.22 10.89
C PHE A 37 -12.76 3.23 9.74
N SER A 38 -11.58 3.72 9.35
CA SER A 38 -11.41 4.68 8.26
C SER A 38 -11.13 3.95 6.95
N SER A 39 -12.00 4.11 5.96
CA SER A 39 -11.80 3.51 4.62
C SER A 39 -10.56 4.06 3.89
N VAL A 40 -10.00 5.19 4.31
CA VAL A 40 -8.75 5.74 3.75
C VAL A 40 -7.62 4.71 3.80
N VAL A 41 -7.59 3.87 4.84
CA VAL A 41 -6.61 2.80 5.04
C VAL A 41 -6.65 1.74 3.93
N LEU A 42 -7.79 1.57 3.26
CA LEU A 42 -7.98 0.63 2.14
C LEU A 42 -7.89 1.34 0.78
N ILE A 43 -8.41 2.57 0.68
CA ILE A 43 -8.51 3.31 -0.59
C ILE A 43 -7.14 3.84 -1.04
N ILE A 44 -6.32 4.37 -0.14
CA ILE A 44 -4.98 4.88 -0.51
C ILE A 44 -4.10 3.78 -1.12
N PRO A 45 -3.97 2.59 -0.49
CA PRO A 45 -3.24 1.49 -1.10
C PRO A 45 -3.78 1.13 -2.48
N MET A 46 -5.11 1.07 -2.67
CA MET A 46 -5.70 0.76 -3.97
C MET A 46 -5.26 1.74 -5.07
N ILE A 47 -5.22 3.04 -4.79
CA ILE A 47 -4.71 4.05 -5.75
C ILE A 47 -3.25 3.79 -6.10
N ILE A 48 -2.41 3.54 -5.08
CA ILE A 48 -0.98 3.27 -5.27
C ILE A 48 -0.76 2.01 -6.14
N GLN A 49 -1.49 0.94 -5.87
CA GLN A 49 -1.38 -0.29 -6.67
C GLN A 49 -1.85 -0.07 -8.12
N ALA A 50 -2.87 0.76 -8.35
CA ALA A 50 -3.31 1.10 -9.70
C ALA A 50 -2.24 1.85 -10.51
N PHE A 51 -1.50 2.75 -9.86
CA PHE A 51 -0.37 3.45 -10.48
C PHE A 51 0.78 2.53 -10.82
N TRP A 52 1.18 1.65 -9.90
CA TRP A 52 2.22 0.66 -10.16
C TRP A 52 1.81 -0.39 -11.20
N LEU A 53 0.52 -0.74 -11.27
CA LEU A 53 0.00 -1.63 -12.30
C LEU A 53 0.10 -0.98 -13.70
N ARG A 54 -0.28 0.29 -13.83
CA ARG A 54 -0.11 1.04 -15.09
C ARG A 54 1.36 1.12 -15.49
N HIS A 55 2.25 1.44 -14.55
CA HIS A 55 3.69 1.44 -14.79
C HIS A 55 4.22 0.07 -15.26
N GLY A 56 3.76 -1.03 -14.63
CA GLY A 56 4.12 -2.39 -15.04
C GLY A 56 3.70 -2.71 -16.47
N TRP A 57 2.51 -2.28 -16.90
CA TRP A 57 2.08 -2.45 -18.30
C TRP A 57 2.93 -1.64 -19.28
N MET A 58 3.29 -0.41 -18.95
CA MET A 58 4.09 0.44 -19.84
C MET A 58 5.50 -0.11 -20.02
N THR A 59 6.09 -0.63 -18.93
CA THR A 59 7.43 -1.21 -18.92
C THR A 59 7.49 -2.68 -19.35
N ASN A 60 6.34 -3.30 -19.67
CA ASN A 60 6.19 -4.74 -19.93
C ASN A 60 6.75 -5.64 -18.80
N ASP A 61 6.79 -5.14 -17.56
CA ASP A 61 7.24 -5.90 -16.39
C ASP A 61 6.11 -6.80 -15.88
N THR A 62 6.15 -8.06 -16.31
CA THR A 62 5.17 -9.09 -15.94
C THR A 62 5.10 -9.31 -14.42
N THR A 63 6.20 -9.11 -13.70
CA THR A 63 6.25 -9.27 -12.24
C THR A 63 5.46 -8.16 -11.56
N GLN A 64 5.69 -6.91 -11.96
CA GLN A 64 4.91 -5.77 -11.47
C GLN A 64 3.42 -5.91 -11.81
N ILE A 65 3.10 -6.32 -13.04
CA ILE A 65 1.70 -6.51 -13.46
C ILE A 65 1.01 -7.54 -12.55
N LEU A 66 1.65 -8.70 -12.32
CA LEU A 66 1.07 -9.78 -11.52
C LEU A 66 0.84 -9.36 -10.07
N ILE A 67 1.88 -8.81 -9.42
CA ILE A 67 1.82 -8.41 -8.00
C ILE A 67 0.75 -7.34 -7.78
N ASN A 68 0.76 -6.28 -8.58
CA ASN A 68 -0.18 -5.17 -8.38
C ASN A 68 -1.63 -5.58 -8.74
N SER A 69 -1.83 -6.45 -9.73
CA SER A 69 -3.15 -7.01 -10.06
C SER A 69 -3.71 -7.87 -8.91
N MET A 70 -2.86 -8.72 -8.32
CA MET A 70 -3.24 -9.50 -7.13
C MET A 70 -3.59 -8.58 -5.95
N ASN A 71 -2.78 -7.55 -5.69
CA ASN A 71 -3.03 -6.61 -4.61
C ASN A 71 -4.36 -5.86 -4.78
N ILE A 72 -4.67 -5.37 -5.99
CA ILE A 72 -5.94 -4.70 -6.27
C ILE A 72 -7.12 -5.65 -6.09
N SER A 73 -6.98 -6.89 -6.55
CA SER A 73 -8.03 -7.92 -6.42
C SER A 73 -8.36 -8.18 -4.95
N VAL A 74 -7.32 -8.43 -4.13
CA VAL A 74 -7.47 -8.68 -2.70
C VAL A 74 -7.99 -7.44 -1.96
N LEU A 75 -7.47 -6.24 -2.25
CA LEU A 75 -7.97 -4.99 -1.68
C LEU A 75 -9.43 -4.72 -2.03
N SER A 76 -9.86 -5.08 -3.24
CA SER A 76 -11.26 -4.95 -3.66
C SER A 76 -12.17 -5.87 -2.83
N CYS A 77 -11.74 -7.10 -2.54
CA CYS A 77 -12.45 -7.99 -1.61
C CYS A 77 -12.57 -7.37 -0.21
N TYR A 78 -11.50 -6.78 0.32
CA TYR A 78 -11.53 -6.12 1.62
C TYR A 78 -12.40 -4.85 1.65
N ILE A 79 -12.42 -4.07 0.57
CA ILE A 79 -13.32 -2.93 0.43
C ILE A 79 -14.78 -3.37 0.33
N ALA A 80 -15.06 -4.47 -0.37
CA ALA A 80 -16.40 -5.05 -0.43
C ALA A 80 -16.85 -5.54 0.95
N ALA A 81 -15.99 -6.23 1.71
CA ALA A 81 -16.25 -6.62 3.09
C ALA A 81 -16.50 -5.39 3.98
N TYR A 82 -15.67 -4.36 3.87
CA TYR A 82 -15.87 -3.09 4.58
C TYR A 82 -17.20 -2.44 4.21
N ALA A 83 -17.57 -2.40 2.93
CA ALA A 83 -18.85 -1.85 2.47
C ALA A 83 -20.03 -2.62 3.04
N TYR A 84 -19.93 -3.94 3.17
CA TYR A 84 -20.95 -4.79 3.79
C TYR A 84 -21.16 -4.42 5.26
N TYR A 85 -20.08 -4.30 6.04
CA TYR A 85 -20.15 -4.00 7.49
C TYR A 85 -20.31 -2.52 7.83
N GLN A 86 -20.16 -1.59 6.87
CA GLN A 86 -20.25 -0.15 7.13
C GLN A 86 -21.70 0.37 6.98
N PRO A 87 -22.35 0.88 8.06
CA PRO A 87 -23.74 1.37 7.97
C PRO A 87 -23.89 2.61 7.09
N LYS A 88 -22.88 3.49 7.06
CA LYS A 88 -22.92 4.77 6.32
C LYS A 88 -21.94 4.77 5.15
N ARG A 89 -22.39 4.29 4.00
CA ARG A 89 -21.55 4.12 2.79
C ARG A 89 -21.21 5.41 2.02
N LYS A 90 -21.87 6.54 2.31
CA LYS A 90 -21.68 7.80 1.57
C LYS A 90 -20.21 8.24 1.50
N PHE A 91 -19.46 8.07 2.58
CA PHE A 91 -18.05 8.44 2.64
C PHE A 91 -17.18 7.49 1.82
N LEU A 92 -17.47 6.19 1.86
CA LEU A 92 -16.80 5.19 1.04
C LEU A 92 -17.04 5.45 -0.45
N ILE A 93 -18.29 5.70 -0.84
CA ILE A 93 -18.66 6.00 -2.24
C ILE A 93 -17.93 7.27 -2.70
N GLY A 94 -17.95 8.34 -1.89
CA GLY A 94 -17.22 9.57 -2.19
C GLY A 94 -15.72 9.32 -2.38
N GLN A 95 -15.10 8.52 -1.49
CA GLN A 95 -13.68 8.17 -1.60
C GLN A 95 -13.38 7.31 -2.83
N LEU A 96 -14.25 6.38 -3.22
CA LEU A 96 -14.09 5.58 -4.43
C LEU A 96 -14.20 6.44 -5.70
N ILE A 97 -15.15 7.38 -5.74
CA ILE A 97 -15.27 8.34 -6.84
C ILE A 97 -14.01 9.22 -6.90
N SER A 98 -13.57 9.77 -5.77
CA SER A 98 -12.32 10.54 -5.71
C SER A 98 -11.11 9.72 -6.14
N ALA A 99 -11.00 8.45 -5.74
CA ALA A 99 -9.94 7.56 -6.16
C ALA A 99 -9.93 7.36 -7.68
N LEU A 100 -11.10 7.08 -8.29
CA LEU A 100 -11.24 6.94 -9.74
C LEU A 100 -10.86 8.23 -10.48
N LEU A 101 -11.26 9.39 -9.97
CA LEU A 101 -10.90 10.68 -10.55
C LEU A 101 -9.39 10.94 -10.45
N ILE A 102 -8.79 10.71 -9.29
CA ILE A 102 -7.34 10.83 -9.09
C ILE A 102 -6.59 9.92 -10.07
N ILE A 103 -7.02 8.65 -10.19
CA ILE A 103 -6.40 7.69 -11.10
C ILE A 103 -6.52 8.16 -12.54
N LYS A 104 -7.72 8.56 -12.97
CA LYS A 104 -7.97 9.05 -14.32
C LYS A 104 -7.15 10.30 -14.64
N CYS A 105 -7.11 11.29 -13.75
CA CYS A 105 -6.34 12.51 -13.95
C CYS A 105 -4.84 12.21 -14.05
N ALA A 106 -4.31 11.33 -13.21
CA ALA A 106 -2.91 10.92 -13.28
C ALA A 106 -2.59 10.22 -14.61
N PHE A 107 -3.47 9.33 -15.08
CA PHE A 107 -3.27 8.66 -16.37
C PHE A 107 -3.33 9.64 -17.55
N LEU A 108 -4.28 10.59 -17.54
CA LEU A 108 -4.35 11.62 -18.57
C LEU A 108 -3.11 12.52 -18.59
N TYR A 109 -2.57 12.86 -17.42
CA TYR A 109 -1.32 13.62 -17.31
C TYR A 109 -0.11 12.82 -17.83
N VAL A 110 -0.05 11.52 -17.55
CA VAL A 110 1.00 10.65 -18.09
C VAL A 110 0.88 10.55 -19.61
N ASP A 111 -0.33 10.29 -20.12
CA ASP A 111 -0.60 10.14 -21.55
C ASP A 111 -0.37 11.45 -22.34
N SER A 112 -0.25 12.61 -21.68
CA SER A 112 0.13 13.87 -22.31
C SER A 112 1.64 14.09 -22.46
N HIS A 113 2.47 13.17 -21.95
CA HIS A 113 3.93 13.22 -22.14
C HIS A 113 4.33 12.52 -23.45
N ASP A 114 5.49 12.91 -23.98
CA ASP A 114 6.09 12.20 -25.10
C ASP A 114 6.38 10.73 -24.74
N SER A 115 6.31 9.86 -25.75
CA SER A 115 6.50 8.41 -25.59
C SER A 115 7.79 8.03 -24.86
N GLU A 116 8.85 8.82 -24.99
CA GLU A 116 10.14 8.61 -24.33
C GLU A 116 10.10 8.89 -22.81
N HIS A 117 9.21 9.77 -22.35
CA HIS A 117 9.14 10.20 -20.95
C HIS A 117 7.95 9.61 -20.18
N MET A 118 6.99 9.02 -20.89
CA MET A 118 5.73 8.53 -20.33
C MET A 118 5.95 7.51 -19.20
N GLU A 119 6.86 6.55 -19.40
CA GLU A 119 7.19 5.51 -18.40
C GLU A 119 7.78 6.12 -17.12
N SER A 120 8.77 7.00 -17.26
CA SER A 120 9.42 7.69 -16.14
C SER A 120 8.45 8.58 -15.36
N ALA A 121 7.54 9.26 -16.06
CA ALA A 121 6.49 10.05 -15.44
C ALA A 121 5.54 9.18 -14.60
N MET A 122 5.08 8.04 -15.13
CA MET A 122 4.21 7.12 -14.39
C MET A 122 4.93 6.53 -13.16
N GLY A 123 6.20 6.14 -13.30
CA GLY A 123 7.01 5.64 -12.19
C GLY A 123 7.20 6.68 -11.09
N THR A 124 7.43 7.94 -11.46
CA THR A 124 7.55 9.08 -10.53
C THR A 124 6.25 9.32 -9.77
N ILE A 125 5.10 9.28 -10.45
CA ILE A 125 3.79 9.42 -9.82
C ILE A 125 3.51 8.26 -8.87
N ALA A 126 3.79 7.02 -9.28
CA ALA A 126 3.58 5.84 -8.44
C ALA A 126 4.42 5.89 -7.16
N ALA A 127 5.71 6.21 -7.29
CA ALA A 127 6.62 6.39 -6.15
C ALA A 127 6.19 7.57 -5.25
N GLY A 128 5.84 8.72 -5.84
CA GLY A 128 5.36 9.88 -5.11
C GLY A 128 4.08 9.58 -4.32
N ALA A 129 3.11 8.91 -4.94
CA ALA A 129 1.89 8.46 -4.29
C ALA A 129 2.16 7.47 -3.15
N GLN A 130 3.15 6.59 -3.31
CA GLN A 130 3.55 5.66 -2.26
C GLN A 130 4.14 6.37 -1.05
N ILE A 131 4.99 7.37 -1.27
CA ILE A 131 5.56 8.22 -0.21
C ILE A 131 4.44 9.03 0.47
N LEU A 132 3.57 9.68 -0.30
CA LEU A 132 2.43 10.44 0.24
C LEU A 132 1.44 9.53 0.99
N GLY A 133 1.32 8.26 0.60
CA GLY A 133 0.54 7.25 1.30
C GLY A 133 0.99 7.01 2.74
N LEU A 134 2.26 7.29 3.06
CA LEU A 134 2.75 7.31 4.45
C LEU A 134 2.08 8.43 5.26
N GLY A 135 1.73 9.56 4.62
CA GLY A 135 0.91 10.61 5.22
C GLY A 135 -0.47 10.13 5.66
N GLY A 136 -1.06 9.15 4.97
CA GLY A 136 -2.28 8.47 5.41
C GLY A 136 -2.11 7.77 6.77
N ARG A 137 -0.90 7.31 7.11
CA ARG A 137 -0.60 6.74 8.43
C ARG A 137 -0.51 7.82 9.50
N ILE A 138 0.05 8.98 9.16
CA ILE A 138 0.06 10.17 10.03
C ILE A 138 -1.38 10.64 10.31
N TYR A 139 -2.25 10.61 9.30
CA TYR A 139 -3.68 10.91 9.47
C TYR A 139 -4.34 9.99 10.50
N GLU A 140 -4.12 8.67 10.43
CA GLU A 140 -4.68 7.74 11.41
C GLU A 140 -4.14 7.99 12.83
N ILE A 141 -2.85 8.33 12.98
CA ILE A 141 -2.29 8.72 14.29
C ILE A 141 -2.98 9.97 14.82
N ARG A 142 -3.09 11.02 14.01
CA ARG A 142 -3.79 12.27 14.38
C ARG A 142 -5.25 12.00 14.74
N ARG A 143 -5.90 11.10 14.01
CA ARG A 143 -7.28 10.69 14.25
C ARG A 143 -7.43 9.96 15.58
N ALA A 144 -6.54 9.03 15.91
CA ALA A 144 -6.55 8.33 17.20
C ALA A 144 -6.34 9.30 18.38
N ILE A 145 -5.40 10.26 18.24
CA ILE A 145 -5.19 11.32 19.24
C ILE A 145 -6.48 12.14 19.43
N LYS A 146 -7.11 12.57 18.33
CA LYS A 146 -8.35 13.36 18.37
C LYS A 146 -9.53 12.59 18.98
N MET A 147 -9.63 11.29 18.71
CA MET A 147 -10.70 10.43 19.21
C MET A 147 -10.44 9.96 20.65
N GLY A 148 -9.23 10.14 21.19
CA GLY A 148 -8.86 9.68 22.51
C GLY A 148 -8.83 8.15 22.66
N THR A 149 -8.81 7.41 21.55
CA THR A 149 -8.84 5.94 21.54
C THR A 149 -8.05 5.37 20.35
N THR A 150 -7.39 4.24 20.57
CA THR A 150 -6.69 3.45 19.55
C THR A 150 -7.45 2.19 19.15
N GLU A 151 -8.70 2.03 19.60
CA GLU A 151 -9.54 0.87 19.29
C GLU A 151 -9.62 0.56 17.79
N TYR A 152 -9.52 1.59 16.94
CA TYR A 152 -9.61 1.50 15.49
C TYR A 152 -8.25 1.31 14.78
N ILE A 153 -7.15 1.25 15.52
CA ILE A 153 -5.80 0.98 15.01
C ILE A 153 -5.35 -0.38 15.61
N PRO A 154 -5.49 -1.49 14.87
CA PRO A 154 -5.18 -2.80 15.44
C PRO A 154 -3.70 -2.92 15.77
N ALA A 155 -3.37 -2.99 17.06
CA ALA A 155 -2.00 -3.05 17.55
C ALA A 155 -1.23 -4.24 16.94
N VAL A 156 -1.88 -5.41 16.83
CA VAL A 156 -1.30 -6.62 16.22
C VAL A 156 -0.81 -6.35 14.80
N MET A 157 -1.58 -5.60 13.99
CA MET A 157 -1.15 -5.25 12.64
C MET A 157 0.04 -4.30 12.64
N GLN A 158 0.03 -3.30 13.52
CA GLN A 158 1.13 -2.34 13.60
C GLN A 158 2.43 -3.01 14.02
N PHE A 159 2.38 -3.90 15.02
CA PHE A 159 3.55 -4.66 15.45
C PHE A 159 4.03 -5.66 14.40
N ALA A 160 3.12 -6.33 13.69
CA ALA A 160 3.49 -7.19 12.57
C ALA A 160 4.23 -6.41 11.49
N VAL A 161 3.70 -5.25 11.08
CA VAL A 161 4.33 -4.40 10.05
C VAL A 161 5.66 -3.87 10.55
N ALA A 162 5.76 -3.44 11.81
CA ALA A 162 7.02 -3.00 12.41
C ALA A 162 8.07 -4.13 12.41
N ALA A 163 7.68 -5.35 12.77
CA ALA A 163 8.57 -6.52 12.73
C ALA A 163 9.05 -6.84 11.31
N LEU A 164 8.15 -6.76 10.32
CA LEU A 164 8.50 -6.93 8.91
C LEU A 164 9.51 -5.86 8.46
N MET A 165 9.27 -4.58 8.79
CA MET A 165 10.19 -3.49 8.47
C MET A 165 11.56 -3.68 9.14
N ALA A 166 11.58 -4.12 10.40
CA ALA A 166 12.83 -4.42 11.11
C ALA A 166 13.62 -5.55 10.44
N GLN A 167 12.95 -6.61 9.96
CA GLN A 167 13.60 -7.70 9.22
C GLN A 167 14.21 -7.21 7.90
N TRP A 168 13.48 -6.40 7.13
CA TRP A 168 13.99 -5.79 5.91
C TRP A 168 15.18 -4.85 6.17
N PHE A 169 15.11 -4.07 7.25
CA PHE A 169 16.19 -3.18 7.67
C PHE A 169 17.46 -3.97 8.04
N ILE A 170 17.34 -5.00 8.87
CA ILE A 170 18.45 -5.89 9.24
C ILE A 170 19.02 -6.57 7.99
N PHE A 171 18.17 -7.08 7.10
CA PHE A 171 18.60 -7.69 5.84
C PHE A 171 19.41 -6.72 4.97
N GLY A 172 18.94 -5.46 4.85
CA GLY A 172 19.63 -4.40 4.12
C GLY A 172 21.03 -4.09 4.68
N ILE A 173 21.15 -3.97 6.02
CA ILE A 173 22.44 -3.77 6.69
C ILE A 173 23.39 -4.95 6.43
N VAL A 174 22.93 -6.17 6.67
CA VAL A 174 23.78 -7.37 6.61
C VAL A 174 24.26 -7.68 5.19
N THR A 175 23.43 -7.41 4.18
CA THR A 175 23.81 -7.66 2.78
C THR A 175 24.66 -6.55 2.17
N GLY A 176 24.98 -5.49 2.91
CA GLY A 176 25.69 -4.31 2.39
C GLY A 176 24.91 -3.59 1.29
N ASN A 177 23.64 -3.93 1.10
CA ASN A 177 22.81 -3.45 0.00
C ASN A 177 22.21 -2.11 0.41
N LYS A 178 22.98 -1.04 0.17
CA LYS A 178 22.65 0.36 0.54
C LYS A 178 21.33 0.88 -0.07
N PHE A 179 20.70 0.14 -0.98
CA PHE A 179 19.44 0.48 -1.64
C PHE A 179 18.23 0.58 -0.70
N ILE A 180 18.29 0.04 0.52
CA ILE A 180 17.18 0.12 1.50
C ILE A 180 17.42 1.20 2.56
N VAL A 181 18.64 1.72 2.71
CA VAL A 181 19.00 2.58 3.87
C VAL A 181 19.25 4.03 3.47
N PHE A 182 19.96 4.34 2.38
CA PHE A 182 20.11 5.71 1.87
C PHE A 182 20.59 5.63 0.42
N ARG A 183 19.77 6.04 -0.56
CA ARG A 183 20.26 6.32 -1.92
C ARG A 183 21.07 7.62 -1.88
N SER A 184 22.38 7.50 -1.67
CA SER A 184 23.30 8.61 -1.93
C SER A 184 23.49 8.73 -3.45
N PRO A 185 23.28 9.92 -4.07
CA PRO A 185 23.67 10.15 -5.45
C PRO A 185 25.16 10.51 -5.48
N THR A 186 26.00 9.73 -6.18
CA THR A 186 27.35 10.07 -6.72
C THR A 186 28.12 8.76 -7.00
N LEU A 187 28.88 8.53 -8.08
CA LEU A 187 29.28 9.23 -9.32
C LEU A 187 29.73 8.12 -10.32
N PRO A 188 29.80 8.39 -11.64
CA PRO A 188 30.40 7.47 -12.61
C PRO A 188 31.93 7.55 -12.59
N ASP A 189 32.57 6.38 -12.73
CA ASP A 189 34.00 6.24 -13.05
C ASP A 189 34.29 6.69 -14.50
#